data_AF-A0A4W3JC18-F1
#
_entry.id   AF-A0A4W3JC18-F1
#
_cell.length_a   1.000
_cell.length_b   1.000
_cell.length_c   1.000
_cell.angle_alpha   90.00
_cell.angle_beta   90.00
_cell.angle_gamma   90.00
#
_symmetry.space_group_name_H-M   'P 1'
#
loop_
_entity.id
_entity.type
_entity.pdbx_description
1 polymer ?
#
loop_
_entity_poly.entity_id
_entity_poly.type
_entity_poly.pdbx_seq_one_letter_code
_entity_poly.pdbx_strand_id
1 'polypeptide(L)'
;MRRRVIILIVTAGPESVAGGQGPEGEPGPGPRLPCPRPTSRHREAVLEFVNTEGSYGEDLRVIRQEFYLPMQDAGLLAREQLAVIFSNIQELIEVNEKFTQRLHDSTEQSIDFILNYNNNPCI
;
A
#
# COMPACT_ATOMS: atom_id res chain seq x y z
N MET A 1 10.52 19.88 12.67
CA MET A 1 10.01 18.55 12.27
C MET A 1 9.05 18.73 11.10
N ARG A 2 9.55 18.72 9.85
CA ARG A 2 8.71 18.85 8.64
C ARG A 2 8.55 17.45 8.04
N ARG A 3 7.49 16.73 8.41
CA ARG A 3 7.14 15.46 7.75
C ARG A 3 6.55 15.80 6.38
N ARG A 4 7.28 15.45 5.34
CA ARG A 4 6.88 15.63 3.94
C ARG A 4 5.70 14.70 3.68
N VAL A 5 4.53 15.29 3.44
CA VAL A 5 3.40 14.66 2.79
C VAL A 5 3.83 14.40 1.35
N ILE A 6 4.18 13.15 1.01
CA ILE A 6 4.39 12.73 -0.37
C ILE A 6 3.19 11.86 -0.74
N ILE A 7 2.17 12.51 -1.29
CA ILE A 7 1.09 11.84 -2.02
C ILE A 7 1.26 12.17 -3.49
N LEU A 8 1.32 11.09 -4.30
CA LEU A 8 1.15 10.98 -5.75
C LEU A 8 2.21 11.64 -6.62
N ILE A 9 3.08 10.83 -7.27
CA ILE A 9 3.14 10.69 -8.75
C ILE A 9 3.70 9.29 -9.08
N VAL A 10 2.83 8.32 -9.37
CA VAL A 10 3.19 7.24 -10.31
C VAL A 10 2.39 7.52 -11.57
N THR A 11 3.00 8.27 -12.48
CA THR A 11 2.50 8.39 -13.85
C THR A 11 2.64 7.05 -14.52
N ALA A 12 1.50 6.46 -14.86
CA ALA A 12 1.39 5.40 -15.84
C ALA A 12 1.93 5.89 -17.20
N GLY A 13 2.65 5.01 -17.90
CA GLY A 13 3.04 5.20 -19.29
C GLY A 13 3.81 3.98 -19.81
N PRO A 14 3.16 3.05 -20.52
CA PRO A 14 3.86 2.03 -21.28
C PRO A 14 4.20 2.59 -22.67
N GLU A 15 5.44 3.00 -22.91
CA GLU A 15 5.90 3.23 -24.29
C GLU A 15 6.38 1.91 -24.89
N SER A 16 5.42 1.19 -25.48
CA SER A 16 5.70 0.20 -26.52
C SER A 16 6.07 0.93 -27.81
N VAL A 17 7.32 0.83 -28.25
CA VAL A 17 7.70 1.07 -29.64
C VAL A 17 8.04 -0.29 -30.25
N ALA A 18 7.07 -0.84 -30.98
CA ALA A 18 7.29 -1.95 -31.90
C ALA A 18 7.80 -1.36 -33.23
N GLY A 19 9.08 -1.59 -33.53
CA GLY A 19 9.66 -1.44 -34.86
C GLY A 19 10.14 -2.79 -35.35
N GLY A 20 9.59 -3.30 -36.45
CA GLY A 20 9.96 -4.59 -37.03
C GLY A 20 10.90 -4.48 -38.24
N GLN A 21 11.69 -5.54 -38.50
CA GLN A 21 11.91 -6.14 -39.82
C GLN A 21 12.83 -7.39 -39.76
N GLY A 22 12.28 -8.57 -40.11
CA GLY A 22 12.85 -9.82 -40.73
C GLY A 22 14.17 -10.48 -40.25
N PRO A 23 14.56 -11.68 -40.78
CA PRO A 23 13.81 -12.70 -41.53
C PRO A 23 13.78 -14.09 -40.82
N GLU A 24 13.00 -15.00 -41.38
CA GLU A 24 12.74 -16.37 -40.93
C GLU A 24 13.99 -17.25 -40.78
N GLY A 25 14.07 -17.99 -39.66
CA GLY A 25 15.04 -19.05 -39.43
C GLY A 25 14.61 -19.93 -38.26
N GLU A 26 14.31 -21.21 -38.55
CA GLU A 26 14.28 -22.42 -37.69
C GLU A 26 13.66 -22.33 -36.27
N PRO A 27 12.65 -23.16 -35.92
CA PRO A 27 12.07 -23.19 -34.57
C PRO A 27 12.98 -23.99 -33.61
N GLY A 28 14.12 -23.41 -33.26
CA GLY A 28 14.86 -23.81 -32.05
C GLY A 28 14.06 -23.43 -30.79
N PRO A 29 14.30 -24.09 -29.64
CA PRO A 29 13.62 -23.73 -28.39
C PRO A 29 13.97 -22.27 -28.08
N GLY A 30 12.95 -21.40 -28.23
CA GLY A 30 13.13 -19.96 -28.11
C GLY A 30 13.76 -19.57 -26.78
N PRO A 31 14.47 -18.42 -26.73
CA PRO A 31 15.08 -17.94 -25.50
C PRO A 31 14.00 -17.82 -24.43
N ARG A 32 14.19 -18.54 -23.32
CA ARG A 32 13.31 -18.46 -22.17
C ARG A 32 13.41 -17.05 -21.60
N LEU A 33 12.31 -16.29 -21.73
CA LEU A 33 12.21 -14.98 -21.12
C LEU A 33 12.41 -15.13 -19.61
N PRO A 34 13.30 -14.36 -18.97
CA PRO A 34 13.39 -14.33 -17.52
C PRO A 34 12.01 -13.97 -16.97
N CYS A 35 11.48 -14.81 -16.07
CA CYS A 35 10.25 -14.49 -15.38
C CYS A 35 10.40 -13.09 -14.73
N PRO A 36 9.43 -12.18 -14.89
CA PRO A 36 9.50 -10.86 -14.28
C PRO A 36 9.54 -11.03 -12.77
N ARG A 37 10.74 -10.99 -12.20
CA ARG A 37 10.90 -11.01 -10.74
C ARG A 37 10.44 -9.65 -10.24
N PRO A 38 9.63 -9.60 -9.17
CA PRO A 38 9.28 -8.33 -8.56
C PRO A 38 10.58 -7.65 -8.11
N THR A 39 10.83 -6.49 -8.69
CA THR A 39 12.02 -5.69 -8.38
C THR A 39 11.95 -5.27 -6.92
N SER A 40 13.10 -5.14 -6.24
CA SER A 40 13.17 -4.65 -4.86
C SER A 40 12.35 -3.38 -4.65
N ARG A 41 12.37 -2.50 -5.67
CA ARG A 41 11.58 -1.26 -5.71
C ARG A 41 10.07 -1.44 -5.59
N HIS A 42 9.50 -2.47 -6.22
CA HIS A 42 8.06 -2.73 -6.09
C HIS A 42 7.71 -3.21 -4.66
N ARG A 43 8.59 -4.04 -4.07
CA ARG A 43 8.41 -4.55 -2.70
C ARG A 43 8.54 -3.43 -1.67
N GLU A 44 9.53 -2.56 -1.85
CA GLU A 44 9.74 -1.38 -1.00
C GLU A 44 8.53 -0.42 -1.06
N ALA A 45 7.97 -0.16 -2.24
CA ALA A 45 6.79 0.69 -2.37
C ALA A 45 5.54 0.09 -1.69
N VAL A 46 5.35 -1.22 -1.78
CA VAL A 46 4.23 -1.91 -1.09
C VAL A 46 4.43 -1.86 0.43
N LEU A 47 5.63 -2.14 0.92
CA LEU A 47 5.94 -2.06 2.35
C LEU A 47 5.80 -0.63 2.89
N GLU A 48 6.24 0.37 2.12
CA GLU A 48 6.05 1.78 2.45
C GLU A 48 4.56 2.12 2.56
N PHE A 49 3.74 1.64 1.62
CA PHE A 49 2.29 1.85 1.64
C PHE A 49 1.63 1.26 2.89
N VAL A 50 1.97 0.03 3.26
CA VAL A 50 1.47 -0.61 4.49
C VAL A 50 1.88 0.19 5.72
N ASN A 51 3.12 0.68 5.76
CA ASN A 51 3.63 1.45 6.88
C ASN A 51 2.97 2.84 7.00
N THR A 52 2.69 3.51 5.89
CA THR A 52 1.96 4.79 5.90
C THR A 52 0.51 4.58 6.33
N GLU A 53 -0.12 3.47 5.95
CA GLU A 53 -1.49 3.15 6.36
C GLU A 53 -1.58 2.83 7.86
N GLY A 54 -0.59 2.12 8.42
CA GLY A 54 -0.51 1.89 9.86
C GLY A 54 -0.27 3.18 10.67
N SER A 55 0.58 4.06 10.14
CA SER A 55 0.81 5.39 10.76
C SER A 55 -0.46 6.25 10.72
N TYR A 56 -1.26 6.15 9.65
CA TYR A 56 -2.54 6.84 9.55
C TYR A 56 -3.54 6.34 10.61
N GLY A 57 -3.62 5.03 10.84
CA GLY A 57 -4.44 4.46 11.91
C GLY A 57 -4.04 4.95 13.31
N GLU A 58 -2.74 5.11 13.55
CA GLU A 58 -2.24 5.67 14.81
C GLU A 58 -2.61 7.16 14.96
N ASP A 59 -2.47 7.96 13.91
CA ASP A 59 -2.89 9.36 13.91
C ASP A 59 -4.40 9.49 14.23
N LEU A 60 -5.24 8.62 13.67
CA LEU A 60 -6.68 8.58 14.00
C LEU A 60 -6.94 8.26 15.48
N ARG A 61 -6.14 7.34 16.05
CA ARG A 61 -6.25 6.97 17.47
C ARG A 61 -5.83 8.13 18.37
N VAL A 62 -4.78 8.86 18.03
CA VAL A 62 -4.36 10.10 18.72
C VAL A 62 -5.45 11.16 18.63
N ILE A 63 -6.03 11.40 17.45
CA ILE A 63 -7.13 12.36 17.29
C ILE A 63 -8.31 11.99 18.21
N ARG A 64 -8.67 10.71 18.28
CA ARG A 64 -9.75 10.26 19.17
C ARG A 64 -9.41 10.45 20.66
N GLN A 65 -8.21 10.07 21.07
CA GLN A 65 -7.83 10.05 22.49
C GLN A 65 -7.46 11.42 23.06
N GLU A 66 -6.79 12.26 22.28
CA GLU A 66 -6.31 13.56 22.76
C GLU A 66 -7.28 14.71 22.45
N PHE A 67 -8.15 14.54 21.44
CA PHE A 67 -9.05 15.61 21.03
C PHE A 67 -10.52 15.24 21.26
N TYR A 68 -11.00 14.11 20.72
CA TYR A 68 -12.42 13.77 20.82
C TYR A 68 -12.88 13.47 22.26
N LEU A 69 -12.22 12.54 22.96
CA LEU A 69 -12.59 12.18 24.33
C LEU A 69 -12.48 13.36 25.31
N PRO A 70 -11.37 14.14 25.33
CA PRO A 70 -11.25 15.24 26.28
C PRO A 70 -12.24 16.37 26.02
N MET A 71 -12.60 16.64 24.77
CA MET A 71 -13.63 17.63 24.45
C MET A 71 -15.04 17.16 24.83
N GLN A 72 -15.31 15.86 24.71
CA GLN A 72 -16.56 15.26 25.16
C GLN A 72 -16.67 15.31 26.69
N ASP A 73 -15.62 14.90 27.40
CA ASP A 73 -15.60 14.86 28.87
C ASP A 73 -15.66 16.26 29.49
N ALA A 74 -14.97 17.22 28.89
CA ALA A 74 -15.01 18.62 29.31
C ALA A 74 -16.33 19.32 28.95
N GLY A 75 -17.21 18.69 28.15
CA GLY A 75 -18.48 19.27 27.72
C GLY A 75 -18.32 20.57 26.93
N LEU A 76 -17.17 20.78 26.29
CA LEU A 76 -16.82 22.03 25.60
C LEU A 76 -17.69 22.26 24.36
N LEU A 77 -18.22 21.19 23.77
CA LEU A 77 -19.03 21.21 22.55
C LEU A 77 -20.21 20.26 22.69
N ALA A 78 -21.35 20.62 22.09
CA ALA A 78 -22.50 19.72 21.99
C ALA A 78 -22.12 18.49 21.13
N ARG A 79 -22.73 17.34 21.43
CA ARG A 79 -22.48 16.07 20.70
C ARG A 79 -22.65 16.22 19.18
N GLU A 80 -23.60 17.04 18.75
CA GLU A 80 -23.85 17.34 17.34
C GLU A 80 -22.66 18.06 16.69
N GLN A 81 -22.06 19.03 17.37
CA GLN A 81 -20.88 19.76 16.87
C GLN A 81 -19.63 18.88 16.87
N LEU A 82 -19.48 18.02 17.88
CA LEU A 82 -18.39 17.03 17.90
C LEU A 82 -18.51 16.04 16.74
N ALA A 83 -19.72 15.58 16.40
CA ALA A 83 -19.95 14.69 15.28
C ALA A 83 -19.62 15.35 13.92
N VAL A 84 -19.84 16.66 13.77
CA VAL A 84 -19.46 17.41 12.56
C VAL A 84 -17.94 17.54 12.44
N ILE A 85 -17.23 17.79 13.55
CA ILE A 85 -15.78 18.04 13.54
C ILE A 85 -14.99 16.74 13.41
N PHE A 86 -15.34 15.72 14.20
CA PHE A 86 -14.61 14.45 14.24
C PHE A 86 -15.17 13.40 13.29
N SER A 87 -16.26 13.70 12.56
CA SER A 87 -16.93 12.73 11.68
C SER A 87 -17.19 11.39 12.38
N ASN A 88 -17.37 10.31 11.63
CA ASN A 88 -17.45 8.94 12.13
C ASN A 88 -16.06 8.35 12.45
N ILE A 89 -15.23 9.07 13.22
CA ILE A 89 -13.84 8.67 13.53
C ILE A 89 -13.71 7.24 14.06
N GLN A 90 -14.68 6.76 14.83
CA GLN A 90 -14.69 5.40 15.37
C GLN A 90 -14.81 4.35 14.25
N GLU A 91 -15.74 4.56 13.31
CA GLU A 91 -15.90 3.68 12.15
C GLU A 91 -14.65 3.74 11.26
N LEU A 92 -14.07 4.92 11.10
CA LEU A 92 -12.86 5.12 10.29
C LEU A 92 -11.65 4.35 10.85
N ILE A 93 -11.47 4.36 12.18
CA ILE A 93 -10.44 3.56 12.86
C ILE A 93 -10.67 2.07 12.59
N GLU A 94 -11.91 1.58 12.75
CA GLU A 94 -12.23 0.16 12.55
C GLU A 94 -12.03 -0.30 11.10
N VAL A 95 -12.36 0.56 10.13
CA VAL A 95 -12.14 0.27 8.71
C VAL A 95 -10.65 0.27 8.38
N ASN A 96 -9.90 1.28 8.83
CA ASN A 96 -8.45 1.35 8.63
C ASN A 96 -7.71 0.16 9.28
N GLU A 97 -8.11 -0.26 10.49
CA GLU A 97 -7.51 -1.43 11.16
C GLU A 97 -7.74 -2.70 10.36
N LYS A 98 -8.98 -2.97 9.93
CA LYS A 98 -9.31 -4.12 9.07
C LYS A 98 -8.60 -4.06 7.73
N PHE A 99 -8.46 -2.88 7.15
CA PHE A 99 -7.78 -2.67 5.87
C PHE A 99 -6.28 -2.90 6.00
N THR A 100 -5.63 -2.31 7.01
CA THR A 100 -4.20 -2.48 7.31
C THR A 100 -3.86 -3.94 7.59
N GLN A 101 -4.70 -4.64 8.36
CA GLN A 101 -4.55 -6.07 8.62
C GLN A 101 -4.56 -6.88 7.31
N ARG A 102 -5.55 -6.66 6.44
CA ARG A 102 -5.66 -7.38 5.16
C ARG A 102 -4.50 -7.06 4.22
N LEU A 103 -4.05 -5.81 4.20
CA LEU A 103 -2.88 -5.40 3.42
C LEU A 103 -1.61 -6.10 3.91
N HIS A 104 -1.41 -6.16 5.22
CA HIS A 104 -0.28 -6.86 5.82
C HIS A 104 -0.32 -8.35 5.46
N ASP A 105 -1.45 -9.02 5.69
CA ASP A 105 -1.61 -10.44 5.39
C ASP A 105 -1.37 -10.76 3.91
N SER A 106 -1.91 -9.94 3.00
CA SER A 106 -1.70 -10.09 1.55
C SER A 106 -0.26 -9.83 1.14
N THR A 107 0.42 -8.88 1.79
CA THR A 107 1.81 -8.53 1.50
C THR A 107 2.76 -9.61 1.97
N GLU A 108 2.56 -10.12 3.20
CA GLU A 108 3.35 -11.22 3.76
C GLU A 108 3.19 -12.49 2.91
N GLN A 109 1.96 -12.88 2.55
CA GLN A 109 1.72 -14.03 1.67
C GLN A 109 2.41 -13.87 0.31
N SER A 110 2.40 -12.67 -0.25
CA SER A 110 3.08 -12.37 -1.52
C SER A 110 4.60 -12.44 -1.36
N ILE A 111 5.14 -11.90 -0.27
CA ILE A 111 6.57 -11.93 0.04
C ILE A 111 7.04 -13.36 0.24
N ASP A 112 6.33 -14.15 1.04
CA ASP A 112 6.60 -15.55 1.31
C ASP A 112 6.57 -16.38 0.03
N PHE A 113 5.56 -16.17 -0.83
CA PHE A 113 5.51 -16.79 -2.15
C PHE A 113 6.77 -16.45 -2.96
N ILE A 114 7.18 -15.19 -3.00
CA ILE A 114 8.37 -14.82 -3.78
C ILE A 114 9.66 -15.39 -3.15
N LEU A 115 9.80 -15.37 -1.83
CA LEU A 115 11.02 -15.86 -1.14
C LEU A 115 11.14 -17.39 -1.25
N ASN A 116 10.03 -18.12 -1.14
CA ASN A 116 10.03 -19.59 -1.17
C ASN A 116 10.33 -20.15 -2.58
N TYR A 117 9.87 -19.48 -3.65
CA TYR A 117 10.15 -19.90 -5.03
C TYR A 117 11.52 -19.46 -5.57
N ASN A 118 12.25 -18.58 -4.87
CA ASN A 118 13.63 -18.23 -5.26
C ASN A 118 14.65 -19.39 -5.05
N ASN A 119 14.23 -20.52 -4.48
CA ASN A 119 15.06 -21.74 -4.32
C ASN A 119 14.86 -22.79 -5.42
N ASN A 120 14.05 -22.54 -6.45
CA ASN A 120 14.01 -23.40 -7.64
C ASN A 120 14.12 -22.54 -8.92
N PRO A 121 15.18 -22.72 -9.74
CA PRO A 121 15.20 -22.12 -11.06
C PRO A 121 14.06 -22.71 -11.89
N CYS A 122 13.32 -21.86 -12.59
CA CYS A 122 12.23 -22.29 -13.49
C CYS A 122 12.73 -23.38 -14.45
N ILE A 123 12.16 -24.59 -14.33
CA ILE A 123 12.37 -25.74 -15.23
C ILE A 123 11.84 -25.46 -16.63
#